data_AF-A0A2R6GGN5-F1
#
_entry.id   AF-A0A2R6GGN5-F1
#
_cell.length_a   1.000
_cell.length_b   1.000
_cell.length_c   1.000
_cell.angle_alpha   90.00
_cell.angle_beta   90.00
_cell.angle_gamma   90.00
#
_symmetry.space_group_name_H-M   'P 1'
#
loop_
_entity.id
_entity.type
_entity.pdbx_description
1 polymer ?
#
loop_
_entity_poly.entity_id
_entity_poly.type
_entity_poly.pdbx_seq_one_letter_code
_entity_poly.pdbx_strand_id
1 'polypeptide(L)'
;TEGRTREAIVGRAKIEKRPMFRVTAEVETEDGTDRVGTLLQNAETIKVATSEGRKAVTELEAGDGMLVYYEDTARHFGEAVDESIIEK
;
A
#
# COMPACT_ATOMS: atom_id res chain seq x y z
N THR A 1 -3.43 31.78 -11.39
CA THR A 1 -1.97 31.69 -11.13
C THR A 1 -1.51 32.69 -10.06
N GLU A 2 -2.40 33.14 -9.16
CA GLU A 2 -2.07 34.15 -8.15
C GLU A 2 -2.34 33.59 -6.74
N GLY A 3 -1.50 32.64 -6.32
CA GLY A 3 -1.54 32.12 -4.96
C GLY A 3 -0.88 33.10 -3.99
N ARG A 4 -1.57 33.47 -2.90
CA ARG A 4 -1.00 34.25 -1.80
C ARG A 4 -0.49 33.32 -0.70
N THR A 5 0.76 33.48 -0.28
CA THR A 5 1.41 32.74 0.81
C THR A 5 1.67 33.65 2.00
N ARG A 6 1.74 33.07 3.20
CA ARG A 6 2.09 33.77 4.45
C ARG A 6 2.89 32.86 5.37
N GLU A 7 3.72 33.45 6.22
CA GLU A 7 4.42 32.71 7.26
C GLU A 7 3.45 32.30 8.39
N ALA A 8 3.77 31.18 9.03
CA ALA A 8 3.05 30.66 10.17
C ALA A 8 4.02 29.94 11.11
N ILE A 9 3.74 29.99 12.41
CA ILE A 9 4.53 29.31 13.43
C ILE A 9 3.97 27.90 13.65
N VAL A 10 4.81 26.89 13.50
CA VAL A 10 4.49 25.50 13.89
C VAL A 10 4.95 25.29 15.33
N GLY A 11 4.02 25.19 16.27
CA GLY A 11 4.37 25.01 17.69
C GLY A 11 4.96 23.63 18.00
N ARG A 12 4.40 22.56 17.42
CA ARG A 12 4.94 21.20 17.56
C ARG A 12 4.66 20.39 16.30
N ALA A 13 5.70 19.84 15.71
CA ALA A 13 5.60 18.75 14.75
C ALA A 13 5.93 17.44 15.48
N LYS A 14 5.00 16.47 15.50
CA LYS A 14 5.30 15.11 15.92
C LYS A 14 5.72 14.33 14.69
N ILE A 15 7.00 13.99 14.62
CA ILE A 15 7.55 13.13 13.59
C ILE A 15 7.73 11.76 14.23
N GLU A 16 6.88 10.82 13.85
CA GLU A 16 6.95 9.44 14.32
C GLU A 16 7.59 8.60 13.21
N LYS A 17 8.69 7.90 13.53
CA LYS A 17 9.26 6.89 12.63
C LYS A 17 8.72 5.53 13.04
N ARG A 18 7.82 4.97 12.23
CA ARG A 18 7.41 3.57 12.38
C ARG A 18 7.97 2.75 11.23
N PRO A 19 8.57 1.58 11.51
CA PRO A 19 8.91 0.65 10.45
C PRO A 19 7.63 0.24 9.71
N MET A 20 7.72 0.12 8.39
CA MET A 20 6.65 -0.37 7.51
C MET A 20 6.94 -1.84 7.19
N PHE A 21 5.89 -2.64 7.03
CA PHE A 21 5.98 -3.93 6.36
C PHE A 21 5.82 -3.75 4.85
N ARG A 22 6.72 -4.37 4.07
CA ARG A 22 6.48 -4.62 2.65
C ARG A 22 5.77 -5.96 2.54
N VAL A 23 4.52 -5.92 2.08
CA VAL A 23 3.74 -7.12 1.77
C VAL A 23 3.72 -7.28 0.26
N THR A 24 4.05 -8.46 -0.23
CA THR A 24 3.91 -8.82 -1.64
C THR A 24 3.01 -10.03 -1.78
N ALA A 25 2.14 -10.00 -2.77
CA ALA A 25 1.26 -11.11 -3.12
C ALA A 25 1.49 -11.50 -4.58
N GLU A 26 1.34 -12.79 -4.85
CA GLU A 26 1.31 -13.34 -6.20
C GLU A 26 -0.16 -13.49 -6.62
N VAL A 27 -0.50 -13.03 -7.81
CA VAL A 27 -1.84 -13.08 -8.38
C VAL A 27 -1.76 -13.89 -9.67
N GLU A 28 -2.50 -14.99 -9.73
CA GLU A 28 -2.65 -15.79 -10.94
C GLU A 28 -3.58 -15.05 -11.92
N THR A 29 -3.10 -14.77 -13.12
CA THR A 29 -3.83 -14.11 -14.21
C THR A 29 -3.83 -14.98 -15.47
N GLU A 30 -4.59 -14.59 -16.49
CA GLU A 30 -4.60 -15.30 -17.79
C GLU A 30 -3.23 -15.25 -18.50
N ASP A 31 -2.44 -14.20 -18.26
CA ASP A 31 -1.12 -13.99 -18.85
C ASP A 31 0.03 -14.55 -17.98
N GLY A 32 -0.29 -15.16 -16.84
CA GLY A 32 0.66 -15.76 -15.89
C GLY A 32 0.54 -15.20 -14.47
N THR A 33 1.53 -15.49 -13.63
CA THR A 33 1.57 -14.98 -12.25
C THR A 33 2.16 -13.57 -12.22
N ASP A 34 1.37 -12.59 -11.79
CA ASP A 34 1.85 -11.24 -11.50
C ASP A 34 2.18 -11.06 -10.01
N ARG A 35 3.05 -10.09 -9.69
CA ARG A 35 3.45 -9.78 -8.32
C ARG A 35 3.08 -8.34 -7.97
N VAL A 36 2.13 -8.20 -7.06
CA VAL A 36 1.74 -6.91 -6.50
C VAL A 36 2.37 -6.68 -5.12
N GLY A 37 2.61 -5.43 -4.77
CA GLY A 37 3.22 -5.06 -3.51
C GLY A 37 2.64 -3.79 -2.92
N THR A 38 2.59 -3.73 -1.59
CA THR A 38 2.22 -2.51 -0.86
C THR A 38 3.01 -2.37 0.44
N LEU A 39 3.04 -1.16 0.98
CA LEU A 39 3.65 -0.86 2.27
C LEU A 39 2.55 -0.61 3.30
N LEU A 40 2.57 -1.39 4.38
CA LEU A 40 1.62 -1.28 5.49
C LEU A 40 2.35 -0.86 6.76
N GLN A 41 1.69 -0.09 7.62
CA GLN A 41 2.28 0.26 8.92
C GLN A 41 2.39 -1.00 9.79
N ASN A 42 3.54 -1.21 10.41
CA ASN A 42 3.73 -2.29 11.38
C ASN A 42 2.95 -1.96 12.67
N ALA A 43 1.69 -2.39 12.75
CA ALA A 43 0.83 -2.25 13.91
C ALA A 43 -0.29 -3.29 13.90
N GLU A 44 -0.61 -3.84 15.07
CA GLU A 44 -1.70 -4.83 15.28
C GLU A 44 -3.09 -4.33 14.86
N THR A 45 -3.28 -3.00 14.85
CA THR A 45 -4.53 -2.35 14.47
C THR A 45 -4.73 -2.27 12.96
N ILE A 46 -3.67 -2.47 12.17
CA ILE A 46 -3.76 -2.57 10.72
C ILE A 46 -4.10 -4.02 10.38
N LYS A 47 -5.27 -4.21 9.78
CA LYS A 47 -5.80 -5.53 9.44
C LYS A 47 -6.10 -5.65 7.96
N VAL A 48 -5.83 -6.82 7.42
CA VAL A 48 -6.14 -7.18 6.03
C VAL A 48 -7.20 -8.29 6.01
N ALA A 49 -7.95 -8.38 4.92
CA ALA A 49 -8.92 -9.45 4.75
C ALA A 49 -8.22 -10.69 4.20
N THR A 50 -8.35 -11.82 4.89
CA THR A 50 -7.90 -13.16 4.49
C THR A 50 -9.11 -14.07 4.31
N SER A 51 -8.87 -15.30 3.84
CA SER A 51 -9.90 -16.35 3.75
C SER A 51 -10.53 -16.72 5.11
N GLU A 52 -9.80 -16.51 6.21
CA GLU A 52 -10.23 -16.83 7.57
C GLU A 52 -10.84 -15.62 8.32
N GLY A 53 -10.94 -14.47 7.66
CA GLY A 53 -11.44 -13.22 8.23
C GLY A 53 -10.38 -12.13 8.26
N ARG A 54 -10.49 -11.16 9.19
CA ARG A 54 -9.52 -10.06 9.27
C ARG A 54 -8.32 -10.46 10.12
N LYS A 55 -7.12 -10.45 9.55
CA LYS A 55 -5.85 -10.76 10.22
C LYS A 55 -5.00 -9.49 10.40
N ALA A 56 -4.32 -9.34 11.53
CA ALA A 56 -3.41 -8.22 11.74
C ALA A 56 -2.14 -8.39 10.91
N VAL A 57 -1.57 -7.30 10.40
CA VAL A 57 -0.35 -7.37 9.57
C VAL A 57 0.87 -7.89 10.32
N THR A 58 0.87 -7.81 11.65
CA THR A 58 1.91 -8.36 12.53
C THR A 58 1.85 -9.88 12.66
N GLU A 59 0.74 -10.50 12.23
CA GLU A 59 0.49 -11.94 12.30
C GLU A 59 0.49 -12.59 10.90
N LEU A 60 0.79 -11.82 9.85
CA LEU A 60 0.87 -12.34 8.49
C LEU A 60 2.14 -13.18 8.31
N GLU A 61 1.98 -14.32 7.65
CA GLU A 61 3.06 -15.22 7.29
C GLU A 61 3.09 -15.48 5.77
N ALA A 62 4.23 -15.91 5.25
CA ALA A 62 4.32 -16.31 3.85
C ALA A 62 3.37 -17.49 3.57
N GLY A 63 2.54 -17.36 2.53
CA GLY A 63 1.51 -18.33 2.20
C GLY A 63 0.10 -17.93 2.68
N ASP A 64 -0.03 -16.89 3.51
CA ASP A 64 -1.34 -16.33 3.83
C ASP A 64 -2.00 -15.73 2.59
N GLY A 65 -3.24 -16.14 2.32
CA GLY A 65 -4.09 -15.54 1.29
C GLY A 65 -4.66 -14.21 1.76
N MET A 66 -4.59 -13.18 0.92
CA MET A 66 -5.18 -11.86 1.19
C MET A 66 -6.07 -11.44 0.03
N LEU A 67 -7.18 -10.77 0.33
CA LEU A 67 -8.04 -10.19 -0.69
C LEU A 67 -7.34 -9.00 -1.33
N VAL A 68 -7.14 -9.08 -2.65
CA VAL A 68 -6.56 -8.03 -3.47
C VAL A 68 -7.61 -7.53 -4.45
N TYR A 69 -7.73 -6.22 -4.60
CA TYR A 69 -8.40 -5.63 -5.75
C TYR A 69 -7.34 -5.42 -6.83
N TYR A 70 -7.41 -6.25 -7.87
CA TYR A 70 -6.40 -6.34 -8.92
C TYR A 70 -6.93 -5.74 -10.22
N GLU A 71 -6.11 -4.96 -10.91
CA GLU A 71 -6.36 -4.39 -12.22
C GLU A 71 -5.04 -4.33 -13.00
N ASP A 72 -5.07 -4.62 -14.30
CA ASP A 72 -3.88 -4.63 -15.17
C ASP A 72 -3.38 -3.22 -15.54
N THR A 73 -3.98 -2.16 -14.99
CA THR A 73 -3.65 -0.76 -15.28
C THR A 73 -3.27 -0.02 -14.01
N ALA A 74 -2.26 0.84 -14.10
CA ALA A 74 -1.87 1.70 -12.98
C ALA A 74 -2.89 2.81 -12.75
N ARG A 75 -2.92 3.39 -11.55
CA ARG A 75 -3.79 4.52 -11.22
C ARG A 75 -3.01 5.72 -10.69
N HIS A 76 -3.28 6.89 -11.28
CA HIS A 76 -2.77 8.17 -10.78
C HIS A 76 -3.95 9.03 -10.30
N PHE A 77 -4.02 9.27 -8.99
CA PHE A 77 -5.16 9.94 -8.35
C PHE A 77 -6.53 9.29 -8.62
N GLY A 78 -6.57 7.98 -8.86
CA GLY A 78 -7.79 7.21 -9.12
C GLY A 78 -8.14 7.06 -10.59
N GLU A 79 -7.52 7.83 -11.49
CA GLU A 79 -7.65 7.69 -12.94
C GLU A 79 -6.69 6.62 -13.47
N ALA A 80 -7.16 5.79 -14.40
CA ALA A 80 -6.37 4.74 -15.02
C ALA A 80 -5.32 5.34 -15.97
N VAL A 81 -4.07 4.89 -15.87
CA VAL A 81 -2.95 5.36 -16.69
C VAL A 81 -2.06 4.19 -17.11
N ASP A 82 -1.53 4.27 -18.34
CA ASP A 82 -0.44 3.39 -18.78
C ASP A 82 0.85 3.85 -18.09
N GLU A 83 1.33 3.08 -17.12
CA GLU A 83 2.55 3.39 -16.37
C GLU A 83 3.50 2.19 -16.33
N SER A 84 4.80 2.45 -16.44
CA SER A 84 5.85 1.44 -16.24
C SER A 84 6.62 1.77 -14.96
N ILE A 85 6.51 0.92 -13.94
CA ILE A 85 7.26 1.08 -12.68
C ILE A 85 8.58 0.30 -12.79
N ILE A 86 9.71 0.99 -12.60
CA ILE A 86 11.03 0.38 -12.44
C ILE A 86 11.41 0.49 -10.95
N GLU A 87 11.25 -0.59 -10.19
CA GLU A 87 11.83 -0.68 -8.83
C GLU A 87 13.31 -1.10 -8.92
N LYS A 88 14.20 -0.43 -8.18
CA LYS A 88 15.65 -0.68 -8.14
C LYS A 88 16.13 -1.00 -6.73
#